data_AF-A0A1G3ZMA0-F1
#
_entry.id   AF-A0A1G3ZMA0-F1
#
_cell.length_a   1.000
_cell.length_b   1.000
_cell.length_c   1.000
_cell.angle_alpha   90.00
_cell.angle_beta   90.00
_cell.angle_gamma   90.00
#
_symmetry.space_group_name_H-M   'P 1'
#
loop_
_entity.id
_entity.type
_entity.pdbx_description
1 polymer ?
#
loop_
_entity_poly.entity_id
_entity_poly.type
_entity_poly.pdbx_seq_one_letter_code
_entity_poly.pdbx_strand_id
1 'polypeptide(L)'
;MEINLLDLLPQTKRDPKARAAAKTAEDRMIAKRFDKDFFDGDRRHGYGGYHYDGRWLPVAQRIIDYYQLPADARILDIGAGKGFLMHDFLQLLPQASVRGLEVSQYAKENAYGEMGGLIDLGSAEHLPYDDKSFDLVISINSIHNLPPDLCKQALREIERVSRAHKYVTLDAWRNEEEHQALLDWILTAETYMSVDDWVKLFNEVGYTGDYWWFIP
;
A
#
# COMPACT_ATOMS: atom_id res chain seq x y z
N MET A 1 -3.36 0.47 -16.20
CA MET A 1 -4.78 0.84 -16.44
C MET A 1 -5.46 1.14 -15.09
N GLU A 2 -6.52 1.95 -15.07
CA GLU A 2 -7.36 2.09 -13.86
C GLU A 2 -8.18 0.81 -13.64
N ILE A 3 -7.90 0.07 -12.57
CA ILE A 3 -8.59 -1.19 -12.24
C ILE A 3 -8.68 -1.41 -10.74
N ASN A 4 -9.87 -1.77 -10.24
CA ASN A 4 -10.05 -2.12 -8.84
C ASN A 4 -9.77 -3.63 -8.61
N LEU A 5 -8.61 -3.92 -8.02
CA LEU A 5 -8.28 -5.28 -7.54
C LEU A 5 -8.61 -5.50 -6.06
N LEU A 6 -9.13 -4.48 -5.37
CA LEU A 6 -9.45 -4.49 -3.94
C LEU A 6 -10.96 -4.56 -3.66
N ASP A 7 -11.78 -4.81 -4.69
CA ASP A 7 -13.24 -4.87 -4.63
C ASP A 7 -13.78 -6.01 -3.74
N LEU A 8 -12.94 -7.01 -3.45
CA LEU A 8 -13.25 -8.13 -2.55
C LEU A 8 -12.93 -7.84 -1.07
N LEU A 9 -12.38 -6.67 -0.73
CA LEU A 9 -12.23 -6.27 0.67
C LEU A 9 -13.60 -6.05 1.32
N PRO A 10 -13.76 -6.37 2.62
CA PRO A 10 -14.99 -6.11 3.35
C PRO A 10 -15.40 -4.64 3.28
N GLN A 11 -16.58 -4.39 2.71
CA GLN A 11 -17.18 -3.06 2.66
C GLN A 11 -17.67 -2.69 4.07
N THR A 12 -16.91 -1.85 4.75
CA THR A 12 -17.35 -1.27 6.02
C THR A 12 -18.26 -0.09 5.72
N LYS A 13 -19.52 -0.14 6.17
CA LYS A 13 -20.37 1.05 6.23
C LYS A 13 -19.75 2.01 7.24
N ARG A 14 -18.99 2.97 6.74
CA ARG A 14 -18.32 3.99 7.55
C ARG A 14 -19.30 5.14 7.74
N ASP A 15 -19.43 5.63 8.97
CA ASP A 15 -20.02 6.94 9.22
C ASP A 15 -18.89 7.97 9.05
N PRO A 16 -18.87 8.78 7.97
CA PRO A 16 -17.83 9.78 7.75
C PRO A 16 -17.76 10.80 8.90
N LYS A 17 -18.91 11.07 9.55
CA LYS A 17 -19.03 12.08 10.61
C LYS A 17 -18.44 11.61 11.94
N ALA A 18 -18.40 10.29 12.19
CA ALA A 18 -17.80 9.74 13.40
C ALA A 18 -16.26 9.83 13.40
N ARG A 19 -15.62 9.95 12.22
CA ARG A 19 -14.17 10.18 12.08
C ARG A 19 -13.77 11.65 12.07
N ALA A 20 -14.73 12.56 11.87
CA ALA A 20 -14.51 14.00 11.85
C ALA A 20 -14.31 14.61 13.25
N ALA A 21 -14.28 13.80 14.31
CA ALA A 21 -13.67 14.22 15.58
C ALA A 21 -12.19 14.56 15.27
N ALA A 22 -11.92 15.85 15.17
CA ALA A 22 -10.78 16.42 14.46
C ALA A 22 -9.45 15.73 14.82
N LYS A 23 -8.85 15.03 13.85
CA LYS A 23 -7.48 14.54 13.93
C LYS A 23 -6.56 15.75 14.14
N THR A 24 -5.94 15.80 15.31
CA THR A 24 -5.05 16.90 15.68
C THR A 24 -3.73 16.80 14.93
N ALA A 25 -2.96 17.89 14.92
CA ALA A 25 -1.59 17.86 14.41
C ALA A 25 -0.73 16.82 15.18
N GLU A 26 -0.99 16.66 16.48
CA GLU A 26 -0.33 15.65 17.33
C GLU A 26 -0.68 14.22 16.89
N ASP A 27 -1.95 13.92 16.61
CA ASP A 27 -2.36 12.59 16.11
C ASP A 27 -1.66 12.26 14.80
N ARG A 28 -1.52 13.24 13.89
CA ARG A 28 -0.81 13.09 12.61
C ARG A 28 0.68 12.85 12.82
N MET A 29 1.31 13.61 13.73
CA MET A 29 2.73 13.40 14.08
C MET A 29 2.96 12.00 14.64
N ILE A 30 2.09 11.53 15.53
CA ILE A 30 2.16 10.19 16.10
C ILE A 30 2.02 9.13 15.02
N ALA A 31 1.01 9.26 14.15
CA ALA A 31 0.73 8.32 13.07
C ALA A 31 1.88 8.19 12.07
N LYS A 32 2.52 9.32 11.71
CA LYS A 32 3.65 9.37 10.77
C LYS A 32 4.93 8.68 11.26
N ARG A 33 4.99 8.27 12.54
CA ARG A 33 6.09 7.44 13.04
C ARG A 33 5.99 5.99 12.57
N PHE A 34 4.82 5.56 12.12
CA PHE A 34 4.53 4.19 11.70
C PHE A 34 5.00 3.14 12.73
N ASP A 35 4.92 3.46 14.02
CA ASP A 35 5.37 2.61 15.10
C ASP A 35 4.19 1.84 15.74
N LYS A 36 4.39 1.36 16.97
CA LYS A 36 3.34 0.70 17.75
C LYS A 36 2.05 1.52 17.79
N ASP A 37 2.12 2.85 17.93
CA ASP A 37 0.92 3.66 18.08
C ASP A 37 0.08 3.69 16.80
N PHE A 38 0.72 3.67 15.63
CA PHE A 38 0.04 3.58 14.35
C PHE A 38 -0.62 2.22 14.13
N PHE A 39 0.08 1.12 14.45
CA PHE A 39 -0.43 -0.23 14.17
C PHE A 39 -1.41 -0.74 15.24
N ASP A 40 -1.04 -0.65 16.52
CA ASP A 40 -1.73 -1.31 17.64
C ASP A 40 -2.05 -0.36 18.81
N GLY A 41 -1.84 0.95 18.63
CA GLY A 41 -2.20 1.97 19.61
C GLY A 41 -3.67 2.39 19.54
N ASP A 42 -3.93 3.65 19.88
CA ASP A 42 -5.26 4.23 19.77
C ASP A 42 -5.72 4.31 18.31
N ARG A 43 -7.00 4.04 18.06
CA ARG A 43 -7.61 4.09 16.72
C ARG A 43 -7.47 5.46 16.03
N ARG A 44 -7.30 6.54 16.78
CA ARG A 44 -7.05 7.88 16.24
C ARG A 44 -5.68 8.03 15.56
N HIS A 45 -4.71 7.21 15.96
CA HIS A 45 -3.32 7.27 15.49
C HIS A 45 -3.03 6.38 14.28
N GLY A 46 -3.98 5.55 13.84
CA GLY A 46 -3.76 4.63 12.73
C GLY A 46 -4.76 3.48 12.74
N TYR A 47 -4.28 2.26 12.58
CA TYR A 47 -5.11 1.06 12.49
C TYR A 47 -5.87 0.74 13.79
N GLY A 48 -5.27 1.00 14.95
CA GLY A 48 -5.88 0.74 16.26
C GLY A 48 -6.08 -0.74 16.58
N GLY A 49 -5.12 -1.58 16.19
CA GLY A 49 -5.18 -3.04 16.33
C GLY A 49 -5.13 -3.75 14.98
N TYR A 50 -3.99 -3.62 14.28
CA TYR A 50 -3.79 -4.25 12.98
C TYR A 50 -3.47 -5.74 13.16
N HIS A 51 -4.47 -6.59 12.99
CA HIS A 51 -4.37 -8.05 13.14
C HIS A 51 -4.84 -8.75 11.87
N TYR A 52 -4.35 -9.97 11.68
CA TYR A 52 -4.75 -10.81 10.57
C TYR A 52 -6.16 -11.35 10.79
N ASP A 53 -7.03 -11.17 9.79
CA ASP A 53 -8.41 -11.65 9.78
C ASP A 53 -8.81 -12.31 8.45
N GLY A 54 -7.82 -12.63 7.60
CA GLY A 54 -8.04 -13.29 6.31
C GLY A 54 -8.67 -12.41 5.22
N ARG A 55 -8.86 -11.10 5.45
CA ARG A 55 -9.49 -10.21 4.45
C ARG A 55 -8.71 -10.09 3.14
N TRP A 56 -7.40 -10.36 3.17
CA TRP A 56 -6.51 -10.21 2.02
C TRP A 56 -6.50 -11.46 1.14
N LEU A 57 -6.94 -12.63 1.63
CA LEU A 57 -6.95 -13.88 0.88
C LEU A 57 -7.76 -13.81 -0.42
N PRO A 58 -9.02 -13.33 -0.44
CA PRO A 58 -9.75 -13.18 -1.69
C PRO A 58 -9.12 -12.14 -2.64
N VAL A 59 -8.48 -11.11 -2.09
CA VAL A 59 -7.75 -10.09 -2.87
C VAL A 59 -6.51 -10.70 -3.53
N ALA A 60 -5.73 -11.47 -2.78
CA ALA A 60 -4.56 -12.19 -3.30
C ALA A 60 -4.96 -13.13 -4.45
N GLN A 61 -6.03 -13.91 -4.28
CA GLN A 61 -6.56 -14.77 -5.33
C GLN A 61 -6.94 -13.98 -6.58
N ARG A 62 -7.65 -12.86 -6.41
CA ARG A 62 -8.02 -12.00 -7.54
C ARG A 62 -6.80 -11.43 -8.27
N ILE A 63 -5.77 -11.00 -7.54
CA ILE A 63 -4.54 -10.48 -8.12
C ILE A 63 -3.80 -11.59 -8.92
N ILE A 64 -3.71 -12.80 -8.35
CA ILE A 64 -3.14 -13.98 -9.02
C ILE A 64 -3.89 -14.27 -10.32
N ASP A 65 -5.22 -14.31 -10.27
CA ASP A 65 -6.08 -14.60 -11.43
C ASP A 65 -6.00 -13.49 -12.48
N TYR A 66 -5.98 -12.22 -12.08
CA TYR A 66 -5.93 -11.11 -13.02
C TYR A 66 -4.61 -11.08 -13.80
N TYR A 67 -3.48 -11.24 -13.10
CA TYR A 67 -2.15 -11.22 -13.72
C TYR A 67 -1.70 -12.58 -14.25
N GLN A 68 -2.47 -13.65 -14.01
CA GLN A 68 -2.10 -15.02 -14.38
C GLN A 68 -0.72 -15.39 -13.84
N LEU A 69 -0.48 -15.09 -12.56
CA LEU A 69 0.84 -15.29 -11.95
C LEU A 69 1.24 -16.78 -11.99
N PRO A 70 2.49 -17.09 -12.38
CA PRO A 70 2.96 -18.47 -12.34
C PRO A 70 3.09 -18.97 -10.89
N ALA A 71 3.10 -20.29 -10.72
CA ALA A 71 3.16 -20.90 -9.38
C ALA A 71 4.41 -20.51 -8.58
N ASP A 72 5.50 -20.19 -9.26
CA ASP A 72 6.80 -19.78 -8.73
C ASP A 72 7.06 -18.26 -8.86
N ALA A 73 5.99 -17.46 -8.98
CA ALA A 73 6.08 -16.01 -9.15
C ALA A 73 6.95 -15.34 -8.08
N ARG A 74 7.71 -14.33 -8.49
CA ARG A 74 8.45 -13.44 -7.57
C ARG A 74 7.61 -12.19 -7.30
N ILE A 75 7.17 -12.01 -6.06
CA ILE A 75 6.24 -10.94 -5.66
C ILE A 75 6.92 -10.00 -4.66
N LEU A 76 6.80 -8.69 -4.88
CA LEU A 76 7.21 -7.65 -3.94
C LEU A 76 5.99 -6.86 -3.44
N ASP A 77 5.81 -6.81 -2.13
CA ASP A 77 4.81 -5.96 -1.45
C ASP A 77 5.48 -4.76 -0.77
N ILE A 78 5.23 -3.54 -1.26
CA ILE A 78 5.83 -2.29 -0.77
C ILE A 78 4.88 -1.57 0.18
N GLY A 79 5.33 -1.36 1.41
CA GLY A 79 4.45 -1.01 2.52
C GLY A 79 3.72 -2.23 3.06
N ALA A 80 4.45 -3.35 3.19
CA ALA A 80 3.87 -4.64 3.55
C ALA A 80 3.22 -4.65 4.95
N GLY A 81 3.51 -3.65 5.79
CA GLY A 81 3.05 -3.59 7.17
C GLY A 81 3.41 -4.87 7.92
N LYS A 82 2.40 -5.57 8.43
CA LYS A 82 2.57 -6.84 9.15
C LYS A 82 2.57 -8.08 8.23
N GLY A 83 2.69 -7.92 6.92
CA GLY A 83 2.88 -9.01 5.96
C GLY A 83 1.64 -9.87 5.71
N PHE A 84 0.43 -9.36 5.94
CA PHE A 84 -0.81 -10.15 5.79
C PHE A 84 -1.06 -10.57 4.34
N LEU A 85 -0.90 -9.66 3.38
CA LEU A 85 -1.07 -9.97 1.97
C LEU A 85 0.04 -10.90 1.45
N MET A 86 1.28 -10.73 1.95
CA MET A 86 2.39 -11.65 1.67
C MET A 86 2.07 -13.08 2.12
N HIS A 87 1.52 -13.25 3.32
CA HIS A 87 1.10 -14.54 3.84
C HIS A 87 0.05 -15.19 2.93
N ASP A 88 -0.94 -14.42 2.50
CA ASP A 88 -2.03 -14.93 1.65
C ASP A 88 -1.54 -15.31 0.25
N PHE A 89 -0.55 -14.60 -0.32
CA PHE A 89 0.12 -15.05 -1.55
C PHE A 89 0.82 -16.39 -1.37
N LEU A 90 1.56 -16.59 -0.28
CA LEU A 90 2.25 -17.86 -0.02
C LEU A 90 1.27 -19.00 0.30
N GLN A 91 0.12 -18.69 0.89
CA GLN A 91 -0.94 -19.67 1.11
C GLN A 91 -1.51 -20.19 -0.23
N LEU A 92 -1.70 -19.30 -1.21
CA LEU A 92 -2.28 -19.63 -2.52
C LEU A 92 -1.25 -20.15 -3.53
N LEU A 93 -0.03 -19.63 -3.48
CA LEU A 93 1.12 -20.02 -4.32
C LEU A 93 2.30 -20.45 -3.45
N PRO A 94 2.31 -21.69 -2.91
CA PRO A 94 3.37 -22.15 -2.00
C PRO A 94 4.78 -22.22 -2.59
N GLN A 95 4.90 -22.15 -3.93
CA GLN A 95 6.19 -22.14 -4.64
C GLN A 95 6.68 -20.73 -4.97
N ALA A 96 5.86 -19.69 -4.72
CA ALA A 96 6.22 -18.31 -4.99
C ALA A 96 7.33 -17.83 -4.04
N SER A 97 8.08 -16.83 -4.50
CA SER A 97 9.03 -16.09 -3.66
C SER A 97 8.44 -14.72 -3.37
N VAL A 98 8.07 -14.48 -2.11
CA VAL A 98 7.47 -13.21 -1.68
C VAL A 98 8.45 -12.43 -0.80
N ARG A 99 8.63 -11.15 -1.11
CA ARG A 99 9.36 -10.18 -0.28
C ARG A 99 8.45 -9.02 0.08
N GLY A 100 8.67 -8.44 1.26
CA GLY A 100 8.05 -7.19 1.67
C GLY A 100 9.10 -6.10 1.81
N LEU A 101 8.73 -4.84 1.57
CA LEU A 101 9.48 -3.67 1.99
C LEU A 101 8.64 -2.89 2.99
N GLU A 102 9.21 -2.50 4.12
CA GLU A 102 8.50 -1.75 5.16
C GLU A 102 9.44 -0.77 5.87
N VAL A 103 8.97 0.44 6.17
CA VAL A 103 9.73 1.45 6.92
C VAL A 103 9.66 1.19 8.43
N SER A 104 8.59 0.54 8.87
CA SER A 104 8.33 0.24 10.28
C SER A 104 9.07 -0.99 10.78
N GLN A 105 10.07 -0.77 11.64
CA GLN A 105 10.67 -1.82 12.47
C GLN A 105 9.59 -2.59 13.27
N TYR A 106 8.63 -1.85 13.84
CA TYR A 106 7.57 -2.45 14.65
C TYR A 106 6.70 -3.42 13.82
N ALA A 107 6.29 -3.03 12.62
CA ALA A 107 5.46 -3.86 11.76
C ALA A 107 6.19 -5.14 11.34
N LYS A 108 7.49 -5.05 11.01
CA LYS A 108 8.32 -6.22 10.71
C LYS A 108 8.45 -7.17 11.91
N GLU A 109 8.72 -6.65 13.10
CA GLU A 109 8.86 -7.44 14.32
C GLU A 109 7.55 -8.09 14.79
N ASN A 110 6.42 -7.46 14.45
CA ASN A 110 5.07 -7.93 14.79
C ASN A 110 4.32 -8.43 13.55
N ALA A 111 5.07 -8.85 12.52
CA ALA A 111 4.51 -9.41 11.31
C ALA A 111 3.85 -10.77 11.59
N TYR A 112 2.89 -11.14 10.76
CA TYR A 112 2.16 -12.38 10.92
C TYR A 112 3.02 -13.62 10.60
N GLY A 113 3.01 -14.60 11.51
CA GLY A 113 3.78 -15.84 11.32
C GLY A 113 5.26 -15.56 11.07
N GLU A 114 5.79 -16.13 9.98
CA GLU A 114 7.20 -15.99 9.61
C GLU A 114 7.47 -14.81 8.66
N MET A 115 6.46 -13.99 8.35
CA MET A 115 6.58 -12.92 7.35
C MET A 115 7.60 -11.86 7.72
N GLY A 116 7.87 -11.66 9.02
CA GLY A 116 8.92 -10.77 9.49
C GLY A 116 10.30 -11.11 8.93
N GLY A 117 10.60 -12.39 8.67
CA GLY A 117 11.84 -12.82 8.02
C GLY A 117 11.92 -12.50 6.52
N LEU A 118 10.78 -12.21 5.89
CA LEU A 118 10.65 -11.92 4.47
C LEU A 118 10.52 -10.42 4.15
N ILE A 119 10.42 -9.58 5.18
CA ILE A 119 10.32 -8.12 5.05
C ILE A 119 11.71 -7.49 5.16
N ASP A 120 12.10 -6.68 4.19
CA ASP A 120 13.27 -5.80 4.24
C ASP A 120 12.89 -4.43 4.81
N LEU A 121 13.75 -3.90 5.67
CA LEU A 121 13.58 -2.53 6.16
C LEU A 121 14.16 -1.55 5.16
N GLY A 122 13.33 -0.61 4.73
CA GLY A 122 13.73 0.40 3.76
C GLY A 122 12.54 1.20 3.28
N SER A 123 12.83 2.21 2.48
CA SER A 123 11.83 3.11 1.92
C SER A 123 11.78 2.97 0.40
N ALA A 124 10.60 3.20 -0.17
CA ALA A 124 10.31 2.84 -1.56
C ALA A 124 11.09 3.68 -2.58
N GLU A 125 11.62 4.85 -2.21
CA GLU A 125 12.50 5.66 -3.06
C GLU A 125 13.86 5.00 -3.34
N HIS A 126 14.23 3.95 -2.61
CA HIS A 126 15.46 3.20 -2.81
C HIS A 126 15.25 1.71 -2.53
N LEU A 127 14.80 0.97 -3.54
CA LEU A 127 14.54 -0.46 -3.43
C LEU A 127 15.86 -1.25 -3.52
N PRO A 128 16.20 -2.10 -2.53
CA PRO A 128 17.45 -2.86 -2.48
C PRO A 128 17.42 -4.10 -3.38
N TYR A 129 16.79 -3.99 -4.55
CA TYR A 129 16.56 -5.09 -5.48
C TYR A 129 17.07 -4.74 -6.87
N ASP A 130 17.51 -5.76 -7.58
CA ASP A 130 17.96 -5.63 -8.97
C ASP A 130 16.80 -5.26 -9.91
N ASP A 131 17.14 -4.69 -11.05
CA ASP A 131 16.22 -4.40 -12.14
C ASP A 131 15.46 -5.66 -12.56
N LYS A 132 14.16 -5.52 -12.85
CA LYS A 132 13.30 -6.59 -13.40
C LYS A 132 13.37 -7.91 -12.62
N SER A 133 13.43 -7.81 -11.30
CA SER A 133 13.58 -8.95 -10.39
C SER A 133 12.26 -9.56 -9.92
N PHE A 134 11.13 -8.86 -10.08
CA PHE A 134 9.81 -9.31 -9.61
C PHE A 134 8.78 -9.42 -10.74
N ASP A 135 8.02 -10.51 -10.75
CA ASP A 135 6.86 -10.70 -11.63
C ASP A 135 5.72 -9.75 -11.31
N LEU A 136 5.54 -9.46 -10.02
CA LEU A 136 4.55 -8.54 -9.52
C LEU A 136 5.16 -7.64 -8.45
N VAL A 137 5.00 -6.33 -8.61
CA VAL A 137 5.31 -5.32 -7.59
C VAL A 137 4.03 -4.60 -7.20
N ILE A 138 3.63 -4.69 -5.94
CA ILE A 138 2.43 -4.02 -5.45
C ILE A 138 2.77 -2.98 -4.38
N SER A 139 2.00 -1.90 -4.35
CA SER A 139 1.97 -0.99 -3.22
C SER A 139 0.57 -0.48 -2.97
N ILE A 140 -0.03 -0.90 -1.85
CA ILE A 140 -1.42 -0.58 -1.53
C ILE A 140 -1.43 0.48 -0.44
N ASN A 141 -1.86 1.69 -0.78
CA ASN A 141 -2.02 2.83 0.13
C ASN A 141 -0.77 3.13 0.98
N SER A 142 0.42 3.05 0.38
CA SER A 142 1.69 3.23 1.07
C SER A 142 2.54 4.36 0.49
N ILE A 143 2.94 4.30 -0.78
CA ILE A 143 3.90 5.28 -1.35
C ILE A 143 3.41 6.73 -1.37
N HIS A 144 2.10 6.99 -1.24
CA HIS A 144 1.55 8.34 -1.10
C HIS A 144 1.87 8.99 0.27
N ASN A 145 2.37 8.23 1.25
CA ASN A 145 2.89 8.75 2.51
C ASN A 145 4.25 9.44 2.33
N LEU A 146 4.93 9.22 1.21
CA LEU A 146 6.16 9.92 0.87
C LEU A 146 5.86 11.35 0.40
N PRO A 147 6.76 12.31 0.66
CA PRO A 147 6.73 13.62 0.02
C PRO A 147 6.75 13.50 -1.52
N PRO A 148 6.25 14.51 -2.26
CA PRO A 148 6.04 14.40 -3.71
C PRO A 148 7.26 13.91 -4.52
N ASP A 149 8.46 14.43 -4.23
CA ASP A 149 9.68 14.04 -4.95
C ASP A 149 10.09 12.59 -4.66
N LEU A 150 9.91 12.13 -3.42
CA LEU A 150 10.21 10.75 -3.02
C LEU A 150 9.12 9.79 -3.54
N CYS A 151 7.87 10.22 -3.60
CA CYS A 151 6.78 9.46 -4.20
C CYS A 151 7.04 9.23 -5.71
N LYS A 152 7.47 10.27 -6.43
CA LYS A 152 7.92 10.15 -7.83
C LYS A 152 9.08 9.17 -7.96
N GLN A 153 10.06 9.23 -7.06
CA GLN A 153 11.19 8.31 -7.08
C GLN A 153 10.75 6.86 -6.79
N ALA A 154 9.84 6.65 -5.85
CA ALA A 154 9.29 5.32 -5.56
C ALA A 154 8.58 4.70 -6.76
N LEU A 155 7.82 5.50 -7.53
CA LEU A 155 7.21 5.02 -8.78
C LEU A 155 8.25 4.60 -9.82
N ARG A 156 9.38 5.32 -9.92
CA ARG A 156 10.49 4.91 -10.80
C ARG A 156 11.15 3.62 -10.33
N GLU A 157 11.33 3.45 -9.03
CA GLU A 157 11.88 2.22 -8.46
C GLU A 157 10.94 1.02 -8.67
N ILE A 158 9.63 1.20 -8.49
CA ILE A 158 8.61 0.19 -8.81
C ILE A 158 8.70 -0.22 -10.28
N GLU A 159 8.81 0.77 -11.19
CA GLU A 159 8.98 0.52 -12.61
C GLU A 159 10.28 -0.27 -12.90
N ARG A 160 11.39 0.11 -12.25
CA ARG A 160 12.72 -0.49 -12.42
C ARG A 160 12.77 -1.96 -11.99
N VAL A 161 12.27 -2.29 -10.79
CA VAL A 161 12.36 -3.65 -10.23
C VAL A 161 11.29 -4.59 -10.78
N SER A 162 10.22 -4.05 -11.37
CA SER A 162 9.16 -4.84 -12.00
C SER A 162 9.61 -5.43 -13.34
N ARG A 163 9.47 -6.75 -13.47
CA ARG A 163 9.69 -7.52 -14.71
C ARG A 163 8.47 -7.49 -15.63
N ALA A 164 7.29 -7.55 -15.05
CA ALA A 164 6.04 -7.70 -15.78
C ALA A 164 4.93 -6.82 -15.19
N HIS A 165 4.39 -7.20 -14.04
CA HIS A 165 3.21 -6.57 -13.46
C HIS A 165 3.57 -5.63 -12.33
N LYS A 166 2.80 -4.56 -12.21
CA LYS A 166 2.89 -3.63 -11.10
C LYS A 166 1.55 -2.95 -10.85
N TYR A 167 1.21 -2.78 -9.58
CA TYR A 167 -0.09 -2.26 -9.16
C TYR A 167 0.07 -1.31 -7.97
N VAL A 168 -0.45 -0.09 -8.05
CA VAL A 168 -0.44 0.87 -6.94
C VAL A 168 -1.83 1.34 -6.57
N THR A 169 -2.06 1.62 -5.28
CA THR A 169 -3.25 2.37 -4.86
C THR A 169 -2.88 3.65 -4.13
N LEU A 170 -3.54 4.74 -4.51
CA LEU A 170 -3.15 6.10 -4.13
C LEU A 170 -4.36 6.93 -3.73
N ASP A 171 -4.15 7.82 -2.77
CA ASP A 171 -5.15 8.79 -2.32
C ASP A 171 -5.39 9.83 -3.41
N ALA A 172 -6.64 9.96 -3.85
CA ALA A 172 -7.01 10.86 -4.94
C ALA A 172 -8.42 11.44 -4.77
N TRP A 173 -8.80 12.36 -5.65
CA TRP A 173 -10.17 12.88 -5.76
C TRP A 173 -10.52 13.23 -7.21
N ARG A 174 -11.81 13.27 -7.53
CA ARG A 174 -12.36 13.69 -8.83
C ARG A 174 -13.04 15.05 -8.76
N ASN A 175 -13.52 15.45 -7.58
CA ASN A 175 -14.26 16.69 -7.36
C ASN A 175 -14.00 17.24 -5.95
N GLU A 176 -14.53 18.43 -5.67
CA GLU A 176 -14.28 19.13 -4.40
C GLU A 176 -14.87 18.41 -3.17
N GLU A 177 -15.99 17.70 -3.34
CA GLU A 177 -16.60 16.93 -2.25
C GLU A 177 -15.69 15.77 -1.83
N GLU A 178 -15.18 15.02 -2.81
CA GLU A 178 -14.20 13.96 -2.58
C GLU A 178 -12.87 14.51 -2.03
N HIS A 179 -12.45 15.69 -2.49
CA HIS A 179 -11.23 16.34 -1.98
C HIS A 179 -11.37 16.69 -0.49
N GLN A 180 -12.48 17.31 -0.10
CA GLN A 180 -12.74 17.63 1.30
C GLN A 180 -12.85 16.36 2.16
N ALA A 181 -13.55 15.32 1.67
CA ALA A 181 -13.62 14.03 2.34
C ALA A 181 -12.23 13.40 2.52
N LEU A 182 -11.35 13.53 1.52
CA LEU A 182 -9.96 13.10 1.61
C LEU A 182 -9.15 13.89 2.63
N LEU A 183 -9.28 15.22 2.69
CA LEU A 183 -8.59 16.04 3.70
C LEU A 183 -9.00 15.66 5.13
N ASP A 184 -10.27 15.34 5.33
CA ASP A 184 -10.79 14.84 6.61
C ASP A 184 -10.30 13.40 6.91
N TRP A 185 -10.03 12.62 5.86
CA TRP A 185 -9.53 11.25 5.94
C TRP A 185 -8.02 11.15 6.19
N ILE A 186 -7.20 11.97 5.55
CA ILE A 186 -5.75 11.84 5.58
C ILE A 186 -5.26 11.88 7.02
N LEU A 187 -4.32 11.00 7.32
CA LEU A 187 -3.61 10.96 8.59
C LEU A 187 -2.10 11.05 8.35
N THR A 188 -1.60 10.28 7.39
CA THR A 188 -0.18 10.14 7.09
C THR A 188 0.21 10.60 5.69
N ALA A 189 -0.71 10.60 4.72
CA ALA A 189 -0.42 10.93 3.33
C ALA A 189 0.23 12.33 3.17
N GLU A 190 1.28 12.39 2.35
CA GLU A 190 1.99 13.64 2.01
C GLU A 190 1.88 13.96 0.52
N THR A 191 1.55 12.98 -0.31
CA THR A 191 1.29 13.13 -1.74
C THR A 191 -0.10 12.62 -2.07
N TYR A 192 -1.00 13.53 -2.38
CA TYR A 192 -2.36 13.24 -2.86
C TYR A 192 -2.71 14.31 -3.88
N MET A 193 -3.36 13.91 -4.97
CA MET A 193 -3.72 14.83 -6.05
C MET A 193 -5.00 14.36 -6.76
N SER A 194 -5.53 15.22 -7.65
CA SER A 194 -6.66 14.82 -8.48
C SER A 194 -6.30 13.59 -9.33
N VAL A 195 -7.30 12.79 -9.72
CA VAL A 195 -7.06 11.62 -10.58
C VAL A 195 -6.35 11.99 -11.89
N ASP A 196 -6.65 13.17 -12.44
CA ASP A 196 -6.01 13.65 -13.67
C ASP A 196 -4.54 14.02 -13.45
N ASP A 197 -4.20 14.60 -12.30
CA ASP A 197 -2.83 14.97 -11.97
C ASP A 197 -1.98 13.74 -11.64
N TRP A 198 -2.56 12.70 -11.02
CA TRP A 198 -1.87 11.42 -10.87
C TRP A 198 -1.54 10.80 -12.21
N VAL A 199 -2.48 10.79 -13.16
CA VAL A 199 -2.24 10.29 -14.52
C VAL A 199 -1.13 11.09 -15.23
N LYS A 200 -1.10 12.41 -15.08
CA LYS A 200 0.01 13.23 -15.59
C LYS A 200 1.34 12.86 -14.94
N LEU A 201 1.36 12.65 -13.63
CA LEU A 201 2.56 12.29 -12.88
C LEU A 201 3.07 10.91 -13.30
N PHE A 202 2.20 9.91 -13.51
CA PHE A 202 2.59 8.61 -14.03
C PHE A 202 3.30 8.73 -15.38
N ASN A 203 2.77 9.55 -16.30
CA ASN A 203 3.42 9.82 -17.58
C ASN A 203 4.76 10.55 -17.41
N GLU A 204 4.86 11.50 -16.47
CA GLU A 204 6.09 12.24 -16.17
C GLU A 204 7.22 11.31 -15.70
N VAL A 205 6.90 10.35 -14.82
CA VAL A 205 7.90 9.46 -14.22
C VAL A 205 8.08 8.14 -14.96
N GLY A 206 7.29 7.89 -16.01
CA GLY A 206 7.34 6.67 -16.81
C GLY A 206 6.73 5.44 -16.12
N TYR A 207 5.81 5.63 -15.17
CA TYR A 207 5.10 4.53 -14.53
C TYR A 207 4.05 3.95 -15.49
N THR A 208 4.15 2.64 -15.78
CA THR A 208 3.29 1.96 -16.76
C THR A 208 2.30 0.97 -16.16
N GLY A 209 2.26 0.88 -14.83
CA GLY A 209 1.46 -0.11 -14.12
C GLY A 209 -0.04 0.13 -14.10
N ASP A 210 -0.71 -0.82 -13.48
CA ASP A 210 -2.10 -0.68 -13.09
C ASP A 210 -2.22 0.12 -11.80
N TYR A 211 -3.37 0.76 -11.62
CA TYR A 211 -3.58 1.58 -10.45
C TYR A 211 -5.05 1.63 -10.06
N TRP A 212 -5.29 1.99 -8.80
CA TRP A 212 -6.62 2.28 -8.28
C TRP A 212 -6.60 3.47 -7.33
N TRP A 213 -7.67 4.24 -7.33
CA TRP A 213 -7.82 5.40 -6.45
C TRP A 213 -8.48 5.01 -5.14
N PHE A 214 -7.82 5.34 -4.03
CA PHE A 214 -8.50 5.40 -2.75
C PHE A 214 -9.20 6.76 -2.63
N ILE A 215 -10.53 6.70 -2.59
CA ILE A 215 -11.42 7.85 -2.41
C ILE A 215 -12.34 7.46 -1.24
N PRO A 216 -12.28 8.17 -0.10
CA PRO A 216 -12.92 7.75 1.15
C PRO A 216 -14.44 7.90 1.20
#